data_AF-A0A1I3DAC8-F1
#
_entry.id   AF-A0A1I3DAC8-F1
#
_cell.length_a   1.000
_cell.length_b   1.000
_cell.length_c   1.000
_cell.angle_alpha   90.00
_cell.angle_beta   90.00
_cell.angle_gamma   90.00
#
_symmetry.space_group_name_H-M   'P 1'
#
loop_
_entity.id
_entity.type
_entity.pdbx_description
1 polymer ?
#
loop_
_entity_poly.entity_id
_entity_poly.type
_entity_poly.pdbx_seq_one_letter_code
_entity_poly.pdbx_strand_id
1 'polypeptide(L)'
;MKLIYRIILLCLATSSAQGAAIGGYRGDAPNVELRISINGQAVLGERELEELSLSATEQELRVAFDQSLTSLTRGQSVQLTVEMIESNGIRSDVTANPAMFYDAVGRDTLSVSNDGFVTALPDSSGSVIGQLLVLYNTPEKSGFNYVYFDIDPNK
;
A
#
# COMPACT_ATOMS: atom_id res chain seq x y z
N MET A 1 3.47 12.92 20.90
CA MET A 1 2.23 12.17 20.58
C MET A 1 1.23 12.87 19.64
N LYS A 2 1.29 14.19 19.39
CA LYS A 2 0.38 14.89 18.43
C LYS A 2 0.87 14.97 16.97
N LEU A 3 2.13 14.60 16.71
CA LEU A 3 2.76 14.81 15.39
C LEU A 3 2.42 13.68 14.39
N ILE A 4 2.35 12.43 14.87
CA ILE A 4 1.99 11.25 14.06
C ILE A 4 0.52 11.32 13.61
N TYR A 5 -0.36 11.83 14.49
CA TYR A 5 -1.78 12.03 14.21
C TYR A 5 -2.06 13.05 13.10
N ARG A 6 -1.19 14.07 12.98
CA ARG A 6 -1.28 15.00 11.84
C ARG A 6 -0.83 14.34 10.54
N ILE A 7 0.08 13.37 10.55
CA ILE A 7 0.51 12.69 9.31
C ILE A 7 -0.61 11.77 8.81
N ILE A 8 -1.25 10.99 9.69
CA ILE A 8 -2.36 10.09 9.28
C ILE A 8 -3.58 10.88 8.78
N LEU A 9 -3.97 11.96 9.47
CA LEU A 9 -5.08 12.81 9.02
C LEU A 9 -4.70 13.71 7.82
N LEU A 10 -3.43 14.08 7.64
CA LEU A 10 -2.96 14.88 6.49
C LEU A 10 -2.75 14.00 5.25
N CYS A 11 -2.39 12.72 5.40
CA CYS A 11 -2.39 11.74 4.32
C CYS A 11 -3.82 11.54 3.78
N LEU A 12 -4.80 11.34 4.67
CA LEU A 12 -6.21 11.12 4.28
C LEU A 12 -6.93 12.39 3.78
N ALA A 13 -6.46 13.60 4.12
CA ALA A 13 -7.07 14.86 3.67
C ALA A 13 -6.40 15.48 2.43
N THR A 14 -5.24 14.99 1.99
CA THR A 14 -4.56 15.50 0.79
C THR A 14 -4.78 14.66 -0.47
N SER A 15 -5.47 13.52 -0.38
CA SER A 15 -6.00 12.78 -1.53
C SER A 15 -7.24 13.43 -2.17
N SER A 16 -7.47 14.73 -1.92
CA SER A 16 -8.31 15.56 -2.80
C SER A 16 -7.53 15.87 -4.08
N ALA A 17 -7.56 14.91 -5.01
CA ALA A 17 -7.32 15.11 -6.45
C ALA A 17 -6.28 16.20 -6.78
N GLN A 18 -5.09 16.10 -6.21
CA GLN A 18 -3.92 16.74 -6.78
C GLN A 18 -3.05 15.59 -7.26
N GLY A 19 -3.12 15.36 -8.57
CA GLY A 19 -2.09 14.65 -9.30
C GLY A 19 -0.77 15.38 -9.10
N ALA A 20 -0.16 15.19 -7.93
CA ALA A 20 1.27 15.33 -7.79
C ALA A 20 1.83 14.31 -8.76
N ALA A 21 2.48 14.80 -9.81
CA ALA A 21 3.07 13.99 -10.85
C ALA A 21 4.03 12.97 -10.23
N ILE A 22 3.51 11.79 -9.91
CA ILE A 22 4.29 10.55 -9.85
C ILE A 22 4.77 10.40 -11.28
N GLY A 23 6.03 10.71 -11.53
CA GLY A 23 6.59 10.89 -12.88
C GLY A 23 6.16 9.75 -13.81
N GLY A 24 5.24 10.04 -14.74
CA GLY A 24 4.69 9.07 -15.69
C GLY A 24 3.20 8.76 -15.57
N TYR A 25 2.47 9.29 -14.57
CA TYR A 25 1.03 9.12 -14.49
C TYR A 25 0.33 9.82 -15.68
N ARG A 26 -0.10 9.03 -16.67
CA ARG A 26 -0.86 9.47 -17.85
C ARG A 26 -2.32 8.99 -17.84
N GLY A 27 -2.75 8.28 -16.81
CA GLY A 27 -4.11 7.72 -16.71
C GLY A 27 -5.10 8.67 -16.04
N ASP A 28 -6.36 8.60 -16.47
CA ASP A 28 -7.52 9.19 -15.80
C ASP A 28 -7.69 8.62 -14.37
N ALA A 29 -8.70 9.14 -13.63
CA ALA A 29 -9.08 8.67 -12.31
C ALA A 29 -9.10 7.12 -12.22
N PRO A 30 -8.63 6.52 -11.11
CA PRO A 30 -8.61 5.07 -10.94
C PRO A 30 -9.94 4.41 -11.32
N ASN A 31 -9.89 3.41 -12.18
CA ASN A 31 -11.07 2.72 -12.72
C ASN A 31 -11.02 1.20 -12.50
N VAL A 32 -9.98 0.71 -11.85
CA VAL A 32 -9.88 -0.65 -11.29
C VAL A 32 -9.45 -0.57 -9.83
N GLU A 33 -9.78 -1.61 -9.09
CA GLU A 33 -9.42 -1.77 -7.69
C GLU A 33 -8.26 -2.77 -7.58
N LEU A 34 -7.29 -2.50 -6.71
CA LEU A 34 -6.18 -3.41 -6.42
C LEU A 34 -6.30 -3.93 -4.99
N ARG A 35 -6.58 -5.23 -4.86
CA ARG A 35 -6.58 -5.95 -3.58
C ARG A 35 -5.25 -6.63 -3.38
N ILE A 36 -4.69 -6.46 -2.19
CA ILE A 36 -3.38 -6.99 -1.84
C ILE A 36 -3.56 -8.13 -0.84
N SER A 37 -2.79 -9.19 -1.05
CA SER A 37 -2.54 -10.19 -0.03
C SER A 37 -1.04 -10.36 0.18
N ILE A 38 -0.66 -10.68 1.40
CA ILE A 38 0.73 -10.96 1.76
C ILE A 38 0.78 -12.34 2.39
N ASN A 39 1.63 -13.21 1.86
CA ASN A 39 1.69 -14.63 2.23
C ASN A 39 0.32 -15.33 2.20
N GLY A 40 -0.54 -14.94 1.25
CA GLY A 40 -1.90 -15.48 1.08
C GLY A 40 -2.96 -14.91 2.03
N GLN A 41 -2.62 -13.96 2.90
CA GLN A 41 -3.59 -13.27 3.75
C GLN A 41 -3.94 -11.92 3.16
N ALA A 42 -5.23 -11.64 2.97
CA ALA A 42 -5.69 -10.33 2.52
C ALA A 42 -5.33 -9.26 3.55
N VAL A 43 -4.83 -8.12 3.08
CA VAL A 43 -4.48 -6.96 3.90
C VAL A 43 -5.29 -5.75 3.46
N LEU A 44 -5.66 -4.90 4.39
CA LEU A 44 -6.31 -3.63 4.08
C LEU A 44 -5.23 -2.62 3.67
N GLY A 45 -5.28 -2.14 2.44
CA GLY A 45 -4.48 -1.01 2.02
C GLY A 45 -5.15 0.32 2.39
N GLU A 46 -4.48 1.41 2.04
CA GLU A 46 -4.97 2.78 2.28
C GLU A 46 -6.35 3.00 1.65
N ARG A 47 -6.62 2.44 0.46
CA ARG A 47 -7.92 2.58 -0.21
C ARG A 47 -9.06 1.94 0.58
N GLU A 48 -8.85 0.76 1.13
CA GLU A 48 -9.83 0.09 1.97
C GLU A 48 -10.05 0.80 3.31
N LEU A 49 -8.98 1.34 3.89
CA LEU A 49 -9.05 2.10 5.14
C LEU A 49 -9.77 3.43 4.94
N GLU A 50 -9.56 4.11 3.81
CA GLU A 50 -10.30 5.31 3.40
C GLU A 50 -11.80 5.00 3.28
N GLU A 51 -12.18 3.90 2.62
CA GLU A 51 -13.58 3.48 2.50
C GLU A 51 -14.21 3.17 3.85
N LEU A 52 -13.49 2.45 4.72
CA LEU A 52 -13.93 2.18 6.08
C LEU A 52 -14.14 3.49 6.86
N SER A 53 -13.31 4.51 6.63
CA SER A 53 -13.35 5.78 7.37
C SER A 53 -14.61 6.61 7.14
N LEU A 54 -15.34 6.33 6.05
CA LEU A 54 -16.61 6.98 5.75
C LEU A 54 -17.73 6.61 6.74
N SER A 55 -17.57 5.50 7.48
CA SER A 55 -18.61 4.97 8.36
C SER A 55 -18.12 4.52 9.74
N ALA A 56 -16.83 4.20 9.87
CA ALA A 56 -16.24 3.74 11.12
C ALA A 56 -15.93 4.89 12.09
N THR A 57 -15.98 4.58 13.38
CA THR A 57 -15.46 5.45 14.43
C THR A 57 -13.93 5.53 14.38
N GLU A 58 -13.37 6.56 15.01
CA GLU A 58 -11.91 6.72 15.13
C GLU A 58 -11.26 5.49 15.79
N GLN A 59 -11.90 4.89 16.79
CA GLN A 59 -11.36 3.71 17.47
C GLN A 59 -11.36 2.48 16.57
N GLU A 60 -12.42 2.28 15.78
CA GLU A 60 -12.50 1.18 14.81
C GLU A 60 -11.46 1.34 13.70
N LEU A 61 -11.23 2.56 13.20
CA LEU A 61 -10.19 2.83 12.21
C LEU A 61 -8.79 2.58 12.75
N ARG A 62 -8.52 2.93 14.00
CA ARG A 62 -7.23 2.63 14.65
C ARG A 62 -6.99 1.13 14.70
N VAL A 63 -7.98 0.36 15.16
CA VAL A 63 -7.89 -1.10 15.20
C VAL A 63 -7.69 -1.68 13.81
N ALA A 64 -8.42 -1.18 12.80
CA ALA A 64 -8.29 -1.64 11.42
C ALA A 64 -6.92 -1.32 10.82
N PHE A 65 -6.37 -0.14 11.09
CA PHE A 65 -5.02 0.23 10.66
C PHE A 65 -3.96 -0.64 11.36
N ASP A 66 -4.03 -0.81 12.68
CA ASP A 66 -3.09 -1.65 13.42
C ASP A 66 -3.12 -3.11 12.92
N GLN A 67 -4.31 -3.61 12.56
CA GLN A 67 -4.49 -4.94 11.96
C GLN A 67 -4.04 -5.03 10.50
N SER A 68 -3.93 -3.91 9.79
CA SER A 68 -3.47 -3.90 8.40
C SER A 68 -1.94 -3.91 8.27
N LEU A 69 -1.24 -3.57 9.35
CA LEU A 69 0.21 -3.63 9.41
C LEU A 69 0.69 -5.08 9.30
N THR A 70 1.48 -5.35 8.26
CA THR A 70 2.17 -6.64 8.14
C THR A 70 3.48 -6.60 8.90
N SER A 71 3.62 -7.43 9.93
CA SER A 71 4.88 -7.58 10.64
C SER A 71 5.99 -8.12 9.74
N LEU A 72 7.14 -7.43 9.71
CA LEU A 72 8.30 -7.84 8.94
C LEU A 72 9.60 -7.53 9.68
N THR A 73 10.36 -8.55 10.05
CA THR A 73 11.66 -8.33 10.71
C THR A 73 12.71 -7.90 9.68
N ARG A 74 13.62 -7.00 10.07
CA ARG A 74 14.76 -6.59 9.24
C ARG A 74 15.54 -7.81 8.73
N GLY A 75 15.86 -7.81 7.44
CA GLY A 75 16.51 -8.91 6.74
C GLY A 75 15.57 -10.06 6.31
N GLN A 76 14.29 -10.01 6.68
CA GLN A 76 13.27 -10.94 6.19
C GLN A 76 12.52 -10.39 4.99
N SER A 77 11.87 -11.31 4.29
CA SER A 77 11.08 -11.03 3.10
C SER A 77 9.73 -11.72 3.15
N VAL A 78 8.77 -11.15 2.42
CA VAL A 78 7.42 -11.68 2.24
C VAL A 78 7.00 -11.57 0.79
N GLN A 79 6.09 -12.46 0.38
CA GLN A 79 5.51 -12.43 -0.96
C GLN A 79 4.20 -11.64 -0.95
N LEU A 80 4.14 -10.62 -1.78
CA LEU A 80 2.93 -9.87 -2.08
C LEU A 80 2.23 -10.49 -3.30
N THR A 81 0.90 -10.49 -3.30
CA THR A 81 0.07 -10.83 -4.46
C THR A 81 -0.95 -9.72 -4.67
N VAL A 82 -1.13 -9.30 -5.92
CA VAL A 82 -2.06 -8.25 -6.34
C VAL A 82 -3.15 -8.83 -7.21
N GLU A 83 -4.39 -8.75 -6.74
CA GLU A 83 -5.58 -9.01 -7.52
C GLU A 83 -6.15 -7.68 -8.02
N MET A 84 -6.28 -7.55 -9.34
CA MET A 84 -7.03 -6.46 -9.96
C MET A 84 -8.50 -6.86 -10.08
N ILE A 85 -9.39 -5.98 -9.64
CA ILE A 85 -10.84 -6.12 -9.75
C ILE A 85 -11.37 -5.04 -10.67
N GLU A 86 -12.02 -5.45 -11.75
CA GLU A 86 -12.64 -4.57 -12.73
C GLU A 86 -14.10 -4.24 -12.35
N SER A 87 -14.67 -3.18 -12.93
CA SER A 87 -16.04 -2.74 -12.64
C SER A 87 -17.12 -3.78 -12.99
N ASN A 88 -16.82 -4.71 -13.88
CA ASN A 88 -17.67 -5.86 -14.22
C ASN A 88 -17.51 -7.05 -13.25
N GLY A 89 -16.67 -6.91 -12.22
CA GLY A 89 -16.38 -7.93 -11.21
C GLY A 89 -15.34 -8.97 -11.63
N ILE A 90 -14.74 -8.87 -12.82
CA ILE A 90 -13.64 -9.75 -13.23
C ILE A 90 -12.44 -9.53 -12.32
N ARG A 91 -11.83 -10.64 -11.91
CA ARG A 91 -10.64 -10.67 -11.05
C ARG A 91 -9.47 -11.32 -11.78
N SER A 92 -8.31 -10.71 -11.68
CA SER A 92 -7.07 -11.23 -12.29
C SER A 92 -5.87 -10.97 -11.41
N ASP A 93 -5.01 -11.98 -11.26
CA ASP A 93 -3.69 -11.79 -10.67
C ASP A 93 -2.83 -10.96 -11.63
N VAL A 94 -2.35 -9.82 -11.14
CA VAL A 94 -1.50 -8.89 -11.88
C VAL A 94 -0.13 -8.73 -11.23
N THR A 95 0.23 -9.54 -10.24
CA THR A 95 1.44 -9.38 -9.41
C THR A 95 2.73 -9.18 -10.23
N ALA A 96 2.95 -10.01 -11.24
CA ALA A 96 4.12 -9.92 -12.11
C ALA A 96 3.81 -9.27 -13.47
N ASN A 97 2.67 -8.59 -13.61
CA ASN A 97 2.29 -7.94 -14.85
C ASN A 97 3.27 -6.77 -15.14
N PRO A 98 3.79 -6.62 -16.38
CA PRO A 98 4.73 -5.55 -16.71
C PRO A 98 4.16 -4.13 -16.57
N ALA A 99 2.84 -3.97 -16.47
CA ALA A 99 2.18 -2.70 -16.16
C ALA A 99 2.13 -2.37 -14.66
N MET A 100 2.59 -3.29 -13.79
CA MET A 100 2.76 -3.03 -12.37
C MET A 100 3.98 -2.14 -12.12
N PHE A 101 3.81 -1.28 -11.14
CA PHE A 101 4.86 -0.49 -10.54
C PHE A 101 4.78 -0.63 -9.03
N TYR A 102 5.91 -1.00 -8.43
CA TYR A 102 6.07 -1.10 -6.99
C TYR A 102 7.11 -0.08 -6.55
N ASP A 103 6.83 0.69 -5.49
CA ASP A 103 7.80 1.64 -4.93
C ASP A 103 7.76 1.62 -3.40
N ALA A 104 8.92 1.38 -2.80
CA ALA A 104 9.11 1.49 -1.37
C ALA A 104 9.26 2.96 -0.99
N VAL A 105 8.26 3.50 -0.30
CA VAL A 105 8.30 4.87 0.22
C VAL A 105 9.26 4.90 1.41
N GLY A 106 10.30 5.72 1.32
CA GLY A 106 11.43 5.64 2.26
C GLY A 106 12.34 4.45 1.92
N ARG A 107 13.13 4.62 0.85
CA ARG A 107 13.99 3.60 0.22
C ARG A 107 15.07 2.98 1.12
N ASP A 108 15.20 3.47 2.35
CA ASP A 108 16.08 2.94 3.37
C ASP A 108 15.39 1.92 4.29
N THR A 109 14.09 1.68 4.14
CA THR A 109 13.30 0.80 5.02
C THR A 109 12.90 -0.51 4.33
N LEU A 110 12.38 -0.41 3.11
CA LEU A 110 11.92 -1.57 2.32
C LEU A 110 12.59 -1.59 0.96
N SER A 111 12.66 -2.78 0.38
CA SER A 111 12.87 -2.98 -1.05
C SER A 111 11.80 -3.92 -1.60
N VAL A 112 11.49 -3.79 -2.88
CA VAL A 112 10.47 -4.58 -3.56
C VAL A 112 10.96 -4.93 -4.96
N SER A 113 10.76 -6.17 -5.37
CA SER A 113 11.03 -6.63 -6.74
C SER A 113 9.79 -6.52 -7.63
N ASN A 114 9.98 -6.66 -8.94
CA ASN A 114 8.89 -6.56 -9.92
C ASN A 114 7.89 -7.73 -9.87
N ASP A 115 8.20 -8.80 -9.14
CA ASP A 115 7.31 -9.93 -8.86
C ASP A 115 6.71 -9.88 -7.44
N GLY A 116 6.79 -8.73 -6.76
CA GLY A 116 6.13 -8.50 -5.47
C GLY A 116 6.86 -9.09 -4.26
N PHE A 117 8.15 -9.41 -4.36
CA PHE A 117 8.93 -9.85 -3.22
C PHE A 117 9.41 -8.64 -2.41
N VAL A 118 8.84 -8.46 -1.22
CA VAL A 118 9.12 -7.31 -0.34
C VAL A 118 10.12 -7.73 0.72
N THR A 119 11.19 -6.95 0.90
CA THR A 119 12.24 -7.22 1.88
C THR A 119 12.48 -6.02 2.79
N ALA A 120 12.47 -6.24 4.10
CA ALA A 120 12.90 -5.22 5.06
C ALA A 120 14.42 -5.12 5.09
N LEU A 121 14.96 -3.92 4.88
CA LEU A 121 16.40 -3.74 4.75
C LEU A 121 17.11 -3.89 6.11
N PRO A 122 18.20 -4.67 6.20
CA PRO A 122 18.83 -5.05 7.46
C PRO A 122 19.47 -3.87 8.22
N ASP A 123 20.05 -2.92 7.48
CA ASP A 123 20.80 -1.78 8.04
C ASP A 123 19.95 -0.50 8.14
N SER A 124 18.63 -0.64 8.01
CA SER A 124 17.70 0.48 8.13
C SER A 124 17.74 1.05 9.55
N SER A 125 18.32 2.23 9.74
CA SER A 125 18.09 3.06 10.94
C SER A 125 16.80 3.88 10.83
N GLY A 126 15.96 3.58 9.82
CA GLY A 126 14.82 4.36 9.40
C GLY A 126 13.56 4.13 10.24
N SER A 127 12.43 4.40 9.61
CA SER A 127 11.09 4.28 10.21
C SER A 127 10.80 2.86 10.67
N VAL A 128 10.04 2.74 11.78
CA VAL A 128 9.46 1.45 12.20
C VAL A 128 8.25 1.07 11.36
N ILE A 129 7.69 2.00 10.58
CA ILE A 129 6.64 1.71 9.60
C ILE A 129 7.22 1.83 8.20
N GLY A 130 7.19 0.73 7.46
CA GLY A 130 7.46 0.70 6.03
C GLY A 130 6.18 0.93 5.23
N GLN A 131 6.26 1.67 4.13
CA GLN A 131 5.14 1.91 3.22
C GLN A 131 5.52 1.50 1.80
N LEU A 132 4.60 0.82 1.12
CA LEU A 132 4.78 0.34 -0.24
C LEU A 132 3.63 0.84 -1.13
N LEU A 133 3.97 1.56 -2.19
CA LEU A 133 3.05 1.86 -3.30
C LEU A 133 2.92 0.64 -4.20
N VAL A 134 1.68 0.27 -4.49
CA VAL A 134 1.29 -0.72 -5.49
C VAL A 134 0.47 -0.01 -6.54
N LEU A 135 0.95 0.06 -7.77
CA LEU A 135 0.32 0.78 -8.88
C LEU A 135 0.19 -0.13 -10.10
N TYR A 136 -0.99 -0.16 -10.70
CA TYR A 136 -1.23 -0.71 -12.03
C TYR A 136 -1.58 0.44 -12.96
N ASN A 137 -0.89 0.58 -14.09
CA ASN A 137 -1.15 1.70 -14.99
C ASN A 137 -0.96 1.32 -16.47
N THR A 138 -2.07 1.42 -17.22
CA THR A 138 -2.17 1.27 -18.68
C THR A 138 -3.06 2.40 -19.21
N PRO A 139 -3.10 2.66 -20.54
CA PRO A 139 -4.02 3.65 -21.09
C PRO A 139 -5.49 3.39 -20.76
N GLU A 140 -5.89 2.12 -20.60
CA GLU A 140 -7.28 1.72 -20.38
C GLU A 140 -7.63 1.49 -18.91
N LYS A 141 -6.66 1.10 -18.08
CA LYS A 141 -6.85 0.70 -16.68
C LYS A 141 -5.81 1.33 -15.78
N SER A 142 -6.26 2.00 -14.72
CA SER A 142 -5.41 2.54 -13.66
C SER A 142 -6.01 2.23 -12.28
N GLY A 143 -5.13 1.85 -11.35
CA GLY A 143 -5.50 1.56 -9.97
C GLY A 143 -4.26 1.61 -9.09
N PHE A 144 -4.40 2.05 -7.85
CA PHE A 144 -3.30 2.07 -6.90
C PHE A 144 -3.77 1.71 -5.50
N ASN A 145 -2.84 1.30 -4.67
CA ASN A 145 -3.05 1.14 -3.24
C ASN A 145 -1.71 1.34 -2.50
N TYR A 146 -1.78 1.67 -1.22
CA TYR A 146 -0.64 1.63 -0.31
C TYR A 146 -0.83 0.54 0.73
N VAL A 147 0.21 -0.24 0.99
CA VAL A 147 0.24 -1.21 2.09
C VAL A 147 1.37 -0.88 3.04
N TYR A 148 1.20 -1.28 4.30
CA TYR A 148 2.08 -0.87 5.39
C TYR A 148 2.65 -2.09 6.11
N PHE A 149 3.88 -1.93 6.58
CA PHE A 149 4.64 -2.95 7.28
C PHE A 149 5.09 -2.41 8.63
N ASP A 150 4.93 -3.21 9.68
CA ASP A 150 5.53 -2.95 10.98
C ASP A 150 6.90 -3.63 11.04
N ILE A 151 7.95 -2.82 11.08
CA ILE A 151 9.34 -3.23 10.94
C ILE A 151 9.97 -3.45 12.31
N ASP A 152 10.37 -4.70 12.58
CA ASP A 152 10.84 -5.16 13.89
C ASP A 152 9.82 -4.91 15.03
N PRO A 153 8.58 -5.47 14.96
CA PRO A 153 7.51 -5.22 15.94
C PRO A 153 7.85 -5.63 17.39
N ASN A 154 8.91 -6.40 17.57
CA ASN A 154 9.35 -6.93 18.87
C ASN A 154 10.51 -6.13 19.50
N LYS A 155 10.91 -4.99 18.91
CA LYS A 155 11.95 -4.10 19.43
C LYS A 155 11.37 -2.78 19.90
#